data_AF-A0A2M7KPH8-F1
#
_entry.id   AF-A0A2M7KPH8-F1
#
_cell.length_a   1.000
_cell.length_b   1.000
_cell.length_c   1.000
_cell.angle_alpha   90.00
_cell.angle_beta   90.00
_cell.angle_gamma   90.00
#
_symmetry.space_group_name_H-M   'P 1'
#
loop_
_entity.id
_entity.type
_entity.pdbx_description
1 polymer ?
#
loop_
_entity_poly.entity_id
_entity_poly.type
_entity_poly.pdbx_seq_one_letter_code
_entity_poly.pdbx_strand_id
1 'polypeptide(L)' 'MTCFVDTSAVLILLNRLDPDHKAARKQWEQLLAAEHDLVTTSYVAL' A
#
# COMPACT_ATOMS: atom_id res chain seq x y z
N MET A 1 -0.33 13.63 -7.34
CA MET A 1 0.34 12.70 -8.29
C MET A 1 -0.13 11.30 -7.96
N THR A 2 -0.58 10.49 -8.93
CA THR A 2 -1.23 9.20 -8.68
C THR A 2 -0.21 8.08 -8.41
N CYS A 3 -0.48 7.24 -7.41
CA CYS A 3 0.31 6.05 -7.08
C CYS A 3 -0.56 4.81 -7.24
N PHE A 4 -0.09 3.86 -8.06
CA PHE A 4 -0.76 2.58 -8.22
C PHE A 4 -0.38 1.63 -7.08
N VAL A 5 -1.39 1.06 -6.42
CA VAL A 5 -1.25 0.10 -5.34
C VAL A 5 -1.48 -1.30 -5.89
N ASP A 6 -0.41 -2.08 -5.94
CA ASP A 6 -0.44 -3.48 -6.35
C ASP A 6 -0.82 -4.42 -5.19
N THR A 7 -1.21 -5.64 -5.54
CA THR A 7 -1.55 -6.75 -4.62
C THR A 7 -0.46 -6.96 -3.57
N SER A 8 0.81 -6.94 -3.99
CA SER A 8 1.96 -7.13 -3.10
C SER A 8 1.99 -6.10 -1.95
N ALA A 9 1.72 -4.82 -2.26
CA ALA A 9 1.68 -3.76 -1.26
C ALA A 9 0.54 -3.97 -0.25
N VAL A 10 -0.64 -4.39 -0.73
CA VAL A 10 -1.80 -4.70 0.13
C VAL A 10 -1.50 -5.90 1.03
N LEU A 11 -0.91 -6.97 0.48
CA LEU A 11 -0.56 -8.17 1.25
C LEU A 11 0.39 -7.87 2.41
N ILE A 12 1.46 -7.14 2.15
CA ILE A 12 2.45 -6.75 3.19
C ILE A 12 1.79 -5.84 4.25
N LEU A 13 0.93 -4.90 3.83
CA LEU A 13 0.23 -4.00 4.75
C LEU A 13 -0.77 -4.72 5.66
N LEU A 14 -1.42 -5.78 5.18
CA LEU A 14 -2.40 -6.53 5.94
C LEU A 14 -1.78 -7.66 6.77
N ASN A 15 -0.62 -8.17 6.38
CA ASN A 15 0.09 -9.22 7.10
C ASN A 15 1.07 -8.63 8.14
N ARG A 16 0.66 -8.59 9.41
CA ARG A 16 1.53 -8.10 10.51
C ARG A 16 2.78 -8.93 10.77
N LEU A 17 2.81 -10.17 10.29
CA LEU A 17 3.96 -11.08 10.43
C LEU A 17 4.92 -10.97 9.23
N ASP A 18 4.57 -10.19 8.22
CA ASP A 18 5.45 -9.93 7.09
C ASP A 18 6.69 -9.15 7.56
N PRO A 19 7.92 -9.58 7.20
CA PRO A 19 9.14 -8.87 7.56
C PRO A 19 9.13 -7.39 7.14
N ASP A 20 8.45 -7.08 6.03
CA ASP A 20 8.39 -5.75 5.46
C ASP A 20 7.20 -4.92 5.94
N HIS A 21 6.33 -5.47 6.81
CA HIS A 21 5.12 -4.82 7.29
C HIS A 21 5.39 -3.41 7.83
N LYS A 22 6.41 -3.25 8.68
CA LYS A 22 6.74 -1.96 9.29
C LYS A 22 7.21 -0.93 8.26
N ALA A 23 8.00 -1.37 7.27
CA ALA A 23 8.51 -0.51 6.21
C ALA A 23 7.36 -0.08 5.28
N ALA A 24 6.53 -1.03 4.85
CA ALA A 24 5.36 -0.77 4.02
C ALA A 24 4.37 0.18 4.72
N ARG A 25 4.11 -0.02 6.02
CA ARG A 25 3.23 0.84 6.81
C ARG A 25 3.72 2.28 6.85
N LYS A 26 5.02 2.48 7.08
CA LYS A 26 5.63 3.81 7.09
C LYS A 26 5.51 4.49 5.72
N GLN A 27 5.80 3.76 4.64
CA GLN A 27 5.67 4.29 3.28
C GLN A 27 4.20 4.66 2.97
N TRP A 28 3.25 3.82 3.37
CA TRP A 28 1.83 4.08 3.21
C TRP A 28 1.40 5.38 3.91
N GLU A 29 1.82 5.58 5.15
CA GLU A 29 1.53 6.81 5.90
C GLU A 29 2.15 8.05 5.25
N GLN A 30 3.36 7.94 4.68
CA GLN A 30 3.97 9.03 3.91
C GLN A 30 3.20 9.35 2.64
N LEU A 31 2.72 8.35 1.91
CA LEU A 31 1.93 8.55 0.70
C LEU A 31 0.59 9.22 1.00
N LEU A 32 -0.06 8.83 2.10
CA LEU A 32 -1.28 9.47 2.58
C LEU A 32 -1.04 10.93 3.00
N ALA A 33 0.04 11.20 3.72
CA ALA A 33 0.38 12.55 4.17
C ALA A 33 0.77 13.50 3.03
N ALA A 34 1.33 12.95 1.94
CA ALA A 34 1.68 13.71 0.74
C ALA A 34 0.49 13.87 -0.23
N GLU A 35 -0.73 13.50 0.17
CA GLU A 35 -1.96 13.66 -0.61
C GLU A 35 -1.87 13.01 -2.01
N HIS A 36 -1.21 11.85 -2.09
CA HIS A 36 -1.22 11.05 -3.32
C HIS A 36 -2.55 10.32 -3.49
N ASP A 37 -3.10 10.34 -4.71
CA ASP A 37 -4.20 9.46 -5.07
C ASP A 37 -3.70 8.01 -5.12
N LEU A 38 -4.10 7.22 -4.14
CA LEU A 38 -3.79 5.78 -4.07
C LEU A 38 -4.88 5.02 -4.82
N VAL A 39 -4.53 4.50 -5.99
CA VAL A 39 -5.46 3.81 -6.88
C VAL A 39 -5.07 2.36 -7.04
N THR A 40 -6.05 1.49 -7.18
CA THR A 40 -5.84 0.10 -7.56
C THR A 40 -6.86 -0.30 -8.61
N THR A 41 -6.71 -1.48 -9.21
CA THR A 41 -7.73 -2.02 -10.11
C THR A 41 -8.66 -2.97 -9.35
N SER A 42 -9.86 -3.18 -9.87
CA SER A 42 -10.76 -4.23 -9.35
C SER A 42 -10.11 -5.60 -9.36
N TYR A 43 -9.22 -5.91 -10.32
CA TYR A 43 -8.50 -7.18 -10.38
C TYR A 43 -7.55 -7.43 -9.20
N VAL A 44 -7.06 -6.36 -8.57
CA VAL A 44 -6.20 -6.45 -7.37
C VAL A 44 -7.03 -6.58 -6.09
N ALA A 45 -8.29 -6.10 -6.11
CA ALA A 45 -9.17 -6.11 -4.95
C ALA A 45 -10.13 -7.32 -4.87
N LEU A 46 -10.13 -8.19 -5.90
CA LEU A 46 -10.99 -9.37 -5.99
C LEU A 46 -10.46 -10.57 -5.20
#